data_AF-W6R1Z3-F1
#
_entry.id   AF-W6R1Z3-F1
#
_cell.length_a   1.000
_cell.length_b   1.000
_cell.length_c   1.000
_cell.angle_alpha   90.00
_cell.angle_beta   90.00
_cell.angle_gamma   90.00
#
_symmetry.space_group_name_H-M   'P 1'
#
loop_
_entity.id
_entity.type
_entity.pdbx_description
1 polymer ?
#
loop_
_entity_poly.entity_id
_entity_poly.type
_entity_poly.pdbx_seq_one_letter_code
_entity_poly.pdbx_strand_id
1 'polypeptide(L)'
;MRILGDTPNSILDPNNYLESIRPFASEAQDGLHQYNRNNTTRFPAVTIYPGKHSSFVVDLNNTDYDYQTAHECKIPVPVYVLRLSKRKPTIFRKRELDGQIAETLRVMHNNHGQDSLPLFDNYCDPSSYYGNSRSLRH
;
A
#
# COMPACT_ATOMS: atom_id res chain seq x y z
N MET A 1 6.31 -11.31 2.36
CA MET A 1 5.66 -11.14 1.03
C MET A 1 4.81 -9.88 1.06
N ARG A 2 4.39 -9.39 -0.10
CA ARG A 2 3.58 -8.18 -0.23
C ARG A 2 2.36 -8.45 -1.09
N ILE A 3 1.19 -7.99 -0.63
CA ILE A 3 -0.05 -7.98 -1.38
C ILE A 3 -0.28 -6.56 -1.88
N LEU A 4 -0.46 -6.41 -3.19
CA LEU A 4 -0.93 -5.18 -3.82
C LEU A 4 -2.41 -5.36 -4.15
N GLY A 5 -3.29 -4.70 -3.41
CA GLY A 5 -4.71 -4.65 -3.72
C GLY A 5 -4.97 -3.73 -4.91
N ASP A 6 -5.42 -4.29 -6.03
CA ASP A 6 -5.87 -3.55 -7.22
C ASP A 6 -7.39 -3.34 -7.10
N THR A 7 -7.80 -2.12 -6.74
CA THR A 7 -9.16 -1.79 -6.30
C THR A 7 -9.88 -0.88 -7.29
N PRO A 8 -11.03 -1.29 -7.86
CA PRO A 8 -11.78 -0.42 -8.76
C PRO A 8 -12.27 0.86 -8.06
N ASN A 9 -12.03 2.02 -8.65
CA ASN A 9 -12.51 3.30 -8.09
C ASN A 9 -14.03 3.35 -7.97
N SER A 10 -14.76 2.57 -8.78
CA SER A 10 -16.23 2.47 -8.75
C SER A 10 -16.81 1.88 -7.45
N ILE A 11 -15.97 1.31 -6.58
CA ILE A 11 -16.38 0.79 -5.27
C ILE A 11 -15.79 1.58 -4.10
N LEU A 12 -15.10 2.69 -4.38
CA LEU A 12 -14.54 3.60 -3.39
C LEU A 12 -15.45 4.82 -3.23
N ASP A 13 -15.39 5.44 -2.05
CA ASP A 13 -16.05 6.71 -1.80
C ASP A 13 -15.11 7.85 -2.23
N PRO A 14 -15.47 8.63 -3.27
CA PRO A 14 -14.61 9.73 -3.74
C PRO A 14 -14.45 10.86 -2.72
N ASN A 15 -15.32 10.95 -1.71
CA ASN A 15 -15.20 11.93 -0.63
C ASN A 15 -14.33 11.41 0.52
N ASN A 16 -14.05 10.10 0.55
CA ASN A 16 -13.27 9.48 1.61
C ASN A 16 -12.56 8.19 1.13
N TYR A 17 -11.59 8.37 0.23
CA TYR A 17 -10.88 7.24 -0.37
C TYR A 17 -10.14 6.37 0.65
N LEU A 18 -9.49 6.98 1.64
CA LEU A 18 -8.71 6.21 2.62
C LEU A 18 -9.63 5.32 3.47
N GLU A 19 -10.71 5.88 4.03
CA GLU A 19 -11.64 5.09 4.84
C GLU A 19 -12.41 4.05 4.01
N SER A 20 -12.72 4.34 2.73
CA SER A 20 -13.37 3.35 1.87
C SER A 20 -12.45 2.21 1.42
N ILE A 21 -11.12 2.39 1.45
CA ILE A 21 -10.15 1.32 1.18
C ILE A 21 -9.89 0.44 2.41
N ARG A 22 -9.89 1.01 3.63
CA ARG A 22 -9.54 0.29 4.87
C ARG A 22 -10.23 -1.08 5.02
N PRO A 23 -11.54 -1.25 4.76
CA PRO A 23 -12.20 -2.55 4.89
C PRO A 23 -11.57 -3.65 4.03
N PHE A 24 -11.09 -3.33 2.83
CA PHE A 24 -10.45 -4.33 1.96
C PHE A 24 -9.07 -4.74 2.46
N ALA A 25 -8.31 -3.79 3.02
CA ALA A 25 -7.04 -4.08 3.66
C ALA A 25 -7.23 -4.92 4.92
N SER A 26 -8.18 -4.55 5.78
CA SER A 26 -8.53 -5.30 6.99
C SER A 26 -8.96 -6.73 6.67
N GLU A 27 -9.85 -6.93 5.69
CA GLU A 27 -10.29 -8.27 5.27
C GLU A 27 -9.11 -9.13 4.78
N ALA A 28 -8.18 -8.52 4.02
CA ALA A 28 -6.97 -9.22 3.60
C ALA A 28 -6.07 -9.59 4.80
N GLN A 29 -5.92 -8.70 5.77
CA GLN A 29 -5.15 -8.97 6.99
C GLN A 29 -5.80 -10.07 7.85
N ASP A 30 -7.12 -10.01 8.02
CA ASP A 30 -7.91 -10.97 8.80
C ASP A 30 -7.88 -12.35 8.16
N GLY A 31 -8.06 -12.45 6.84
CA GLY A 31 -7.95 -13.71 6.10
C GLY A 31 -6.56 -14.35 6.24
N LEU A 32 -5.49 -13.54 6.20
CA LEU A 32 -4.13 -14.02 6.45
C LEU A 32 -3.93 -14.50 7.88
N HIS A 33 -4.50 -13.81 8.87
CA HIS A 33 -4.41 -14.21 10.27
C HIS A 33 -5.24 -15.47 10.57
N GLN A 34 -6.41 -15.62 9.95
CA GLN A 34 -7.22 -16.84 10.04
C GLN A 34 -6.49 -18.05 9.45
N TYR A 35 -5.78 -17.86 8.33
CA TYR A 35 -4.97 -18.92 7.73
C TYR A 35 -3.82 -19.36 8.64
N ASN A 36 -3.13 -18.42 9.29
CA ASN A 36 -2.12 -18.71 10.29
C ASN A 36 -2.02 -17.56 11.30
N ARG A 37 -2.34 -17.83 12.57
CA ARG A 37 -2.35 -16.84 13.65
C ARG A 37 -0.98 -16.20 13.93
N ASN A 38 0.10 -16.85 13.53
CA ASN A 38 1.45 -16.31 13.67
C ASN A 38 1.83 -15.32 12.55
N ASN A 39 0.94 -15.14 11.57
CA ASN A 39 1.16 -14.15 10.52
C ASN A 39 1.12 -12.74 11.11
N THR A 40 2.16 -11.98 10.83
CA THR A 40 2.24 -10.55 11.12
C THR A 40 1.94 -9.77 9.85
N THR A 41 1.02 -8.81 9.92
CA THR A 41 0.66 -7.99 8.77
C THR A 41 0.89 -6.51 9.05
N ARG A 42 1.15 -5.73 8.00
CA ARG A 42 1.17 -4.26 8.06
C ARG A 42 0.46 -3.68 6.86
N PHE A 43 -0.16 -2.52 7.05
CA PHE A 43 -0.81 -1.76 6.00
C PHE A 43 0.04 -0.50 5.69
N PRO A 44 1.09 -0.60 4.86
CA PRO A 44 2.04 0.49 4.70
C PRO A 44 1.52 1.67 3.86
N ALA A 45 0.73 1.44 2.83
CA ALA A 45 0.38 2.52 1.91
C ALA A 45 -0.93 2.32 1.15
N VAL A 46 -1.50 3.45 0.74
CA VAL A 46 -2.63 3.60 -0.17
C VAL A 46 -2.27 4.65 -1.20
N THR A 47 -2.61 4.36 -2.46
CA THR A 47 -2.36 5.26 -3.58
C THR A 47 -3.60 5.35 -4.45
N ILE A 48 -4.18 6.55 -4.53
CA ILE A 48 -5.37 6.85 -5.34
C ILE A 48 -4.95 7.48 -6.65
N TYR A 49 -5.44 6.93 -7.76
CA TYR A 49 -5.17 7.46 -9.10
C TYR A 49 -6.46 7.93 -9.77
N PRO A 50 -6.39 9.00 -10.59
CA PRO A 50 -7.48 9.31 -11.51
C PRO A 50 -7.67 8.13 -12.49
N GLY A 51 -8.93 7.81 -12.79
CA GLY A 51 -9.30 6.73 -13.69
C GLY A 51 -10.00 5.57 -13.00
N LYS A 52 -9.62 4.33 -13.35
CA LYS A 52 -10.43 3.14 -13.05
C LYS A 52 -10.05 2.42 -11.76
N HIS A 53 -8.79 2.49 -11.34
CA HIS A 53 -8.28 1.67 -10.25
C HIS A 53 -7.32 2.47 -9.37
N SER A 54 -7.40 2.18 -8.07
CA SER A 54 -6.50 2.65 -7.02
C SER A 54 -5.92 1.43 -6.31
N SER A 55 -4.92 1.66 -5.47
CA SER A 55 -4.21 0.55 -4.83
C SER A 55 -3.97 0.73 -3.35
N PHE A 56 -3.87 -0.41 -2.66
CA PHE A 56 -3.42 -0.50 -1.28
C PHE A 56 -2.37 -1.59 -1.17
N VAL A 57 -1.51 -1.50 -0.15
CA VAL A 57 -0.45 -2.48 0.08
C VAL A 57 -0.66 -3.13 1.44
N VAL A 58 -0.58 -4.46 1.51
CA VAL A 58 -0.49 -5.21 2.76
C VAL A 58 0.79 -6.03 2.75
N ASP A 59 1.67 -5.79 3.71
CA ASP A 59 2.84 -6.62 3.94
C ASP A 59 2.50 -7.78 4.87
N LEU A 60 3.01 -8.96 4.54
CA LEU A 60 2.88 -10.18 5.35
C LEU A 60 4.27 -10.71 5.72
N ASN A 61 4.50 -10.92 7.01
CA ASN A 61 5.73 -11.43 7.59
C ASN A 61 6.98 -10.68 7.09
N ASN A 62 6.85 -9.37 6.86
CA ASN A 62 7.97 -8.50 6.53
C ASN A 62 8.64 -8.06 7.85
N THR A 63 9.17 -9.00 8.63
CA THR A 63 9.67 -8.76 10.00
C THR A 63 10.74 -7.68 10.06
N ASP A 64 11.53 -7.56 8.99
CA ASP A 64 12.66 -6.63 8.89
C ASP A 64 12.25 -5.22 8.44
N TYR A 65 10.94 -4.97 8.32
CA TYR A 65 10.44 -3.63 8.05
C TYR A 65 10.72 -2.71 9.24
N ASP A 66 11.54 -1.70 8.99
CA ASP A 66 11.77 -0.59 9.90
C ASP A 66 11.28 0.71 9.25
N TYR A 67 10.27 1.32 9.87
CA TYR A 67 9.68 2.58 9.40
C TYR A 67 10.71 3.72 9.33
N GLN A 68 11.67 3.76 10.25
CA GLN A 68 12.65 4.85 10.30
C GLN A 68 13.60 4.82 9.10
N THR A 69 13.95 3.64 8.62
CA THR A 69 14.87 3.42 7.49
C THR A 69 14.16 3.01 6.19
N ALA A 70 12.83 2.90 6.19
CA ALA A 70 12.06 2.44 5.03
C ALA A 70 12.28 3.27 3.74
N HIS A 71 12.62 4.56 3.87
CA HIS A 71 12.97 5.46 2.77
C HIS A 71 14.36 5.21 2.14
N GLU A 72 15.16 4.33 2.75
CA GLU A 72 16.47 3.89 2.25
C GLU A 72 16.42 2.41 1.78
N CYS A 73 15.37 1.68 2.14
CA CYS A 73 15.24 0.26 1.85
C CYS A 73 15.10 0.01 0.34
N LYS A 74 16.03 -0.79 -0.21
CA LYS A 74 16.06 -1.20 -1.63
C LYS A 74 15.70 -2.67 -1.82
N ILE A 75 15.38 -3.38 -0.74
CA ILE A 75 15.16 -4.82 -0.77
C ILE A 75 13.80 -5.10 -1.44
N PRO A 76 13.77 -5.79 -2.60
CA PRO A 76 12.52 -6.16 -3.24
C PRO A 76 11.80 -7.23 -2.41
N VAL A 77 10.49 -7.04 -2.19
CA VAL A 77 9.64 -8.03 -1.52
C VAL A 77 8.74 -8.68 -2.57
N PRO A 78 8.58 -10.01 -2.61
CA PRO A 78 7.70 -10.67 -3.58
C PRO A 78 6.27 -10.14 -3.54
N VAL A 79 5.82 -9.55 -4.66
CA VAL A 79 4.49 -8.94 -4.81
C VAL A 79 3.46 -9.90 -5.42
N TYR A 80 2.34 -10.06 -4.74
CA TYR A 80 1.12 -10.70 -5.24
C TYR A 80 0.05 -9.64 -5.45
N VAL A 81 -0.56 -9.60 -6.63
CA VAL A 81 -1.64 -8.67 -6.92
C VAL A 81 -2.96 -9.33 -6.53
N LEU A 82 -3.66 -8.74 -5.57
CA LEU A 82 -5.05 -9.06 -5.24
C LEU A 82 -5.94 -8.12 -6.07
N ARG A 83 -6.41 -8.59 -7.21
CA ARG A 83 -7.35 -7.83 -8.04
C ARG A 83 -8.75 -7.98 -7.50
N LEU A 84 -9.28 -6.90 -6.95
CA LEU A 84 -10.66 -6.82 -6.48
C LEU A 84 -11.60 -6.66 -7.66
N SER A 85 -12.72 -7.37 -7.60
CA SER A 85 -13.80 -7.24 -8.56
C SER A 85 -15.13 -7.56 -7.89
N LYS A 86 -16.24 -7.06 -8.45
CA LYS A 86 -17.58 -7.33 -7.91
C LYS A 86 -18.01 -8.80 -7.99
N ARG A 87 -17.35 -9.62 -8.83
CA ARG A 87 -17.76 -11.01 -9.09
C ARG A 87 -16.81 -12.03 -8.49
N LYS A 88 -15.52 -11.94 -8.84
CA LYS A 88 -14.51 -12.91 -8.44
C LYS A 88 -13.18 -12.21 -8.24
N PRO A 89 -12.73 -12.00 -7.00
CA PRO A 89 -11.37 -11.52 -6.76
C PRO A 89 -10.37 -12.57 -7.23
N THR A 90 -9.21 -12.12 -7.72
CA THR A 90 -8.12 -13.01 -8.10
C THR A 90 -6.83 -12.59 -7.40
N ILE A 91 -5.98 -13.56 -7.11
CA ILE A 91 -4.64 -13.32 -6.58
C ILE A 91 -3.61 -14.02 -7.46
N PHE A 92 -2.55 -13.30 -7.84
CA PHE A 92 -1.48 -13.85 -8.67
C PHE A 92 -0.15 -13.16 -8.41
N ARG A 93 0.94 -13.90 -8.58
CA ARG A 93 2.30 -13.38 -8.44
C ARG A 93 2.64 -12.47 -9.62
N LYS A 94 3.24 -11.30 -9.36
CA LYS A 94 3.73 -10.40 -10.42
C LYS A 94 5.15 -9.90 -10.12
N ARG A 95 6.16 -10.57 -10.68
CA ARG A 95 7.58 -10.38 -10.36
C ARG A 95 8.11 -9.00 -10.75
N GLU A 96 7.56 -8.45 -11.83
CA GLU A 96 7.92 -7.13 -12.36
C GLU A 96 7.62 -6.01 -11.37
N LEU A 97 6.68 -6.25 -10.43
CA LEU A 97 6.29 -5.28 -9.40
C LEU A 97 7.17 -5.31 -8.14
N ASP A 98 8.04 -6.30 -7.95
CA ASP A 98 8.81 -6.40 -6.71
C ASP A 98 9.68 -5.17 -6.46
N GLY A 99 10.46 -4.80 -7.48
CA GLY A 99 11.31 -3.62 -7.45
C GLY A 99 10.50 -2.32 -7.52
N GLN A 100 9.44 -2.30 -8.35
CA GLN A 100 8.61 -1.10 -8.54
C GLN A 100 7.92 -0.69 -7.23
N ILE A 101 7.28 -1.63 -6.53
CA ILE A 101 6.58 -1.32 -5.28
C ILE A 101 7.56 -1.05 -4.14
N ALA A 102 8.74 -1.70 -4.12
CA ALA A 102 9.79 -1.33 -3.16
C ALA A 102 10.22 0.13 -3.35
N GLU A 103 10.49 0.54 -4.59
CA GLU A 103 10.87 1.93 -4.90
C GLU A 103 9.73 2.92 -4.60
N THR A 104 8.48 2.59 -4.94
CA THR A 104 7.32 3.45 -4.63
C THR A 104 7.20 3.67 -3.12
N LEU A 105 7.21 2.61 -2.31
CA LEU A 105 7.11 2.77 -0.85
C LEU A 105 8.29 3.56 -0.28
N ARG A 106 9.49 3.34 -0.81
CA ARG A 106 10.70 4.09 -0.42
C ARG A 106 10.51 5.59 -0.66
N VAL A 107 10.03 5.96 -1.84
CA VAL A 107 9.73 7.35 -2.21
C VAL A 107 8.61 7.92 -1.34
N MET A 108 7.53 7.19 -1.10
CA MET A 108 6.45 7.62 -0.20
C MET A 108 6.97 7.89 1.22
N HIS A 109 7.77 6.97 1.78
CA HIS A 109 8.38 7.16 3.10
C HIS A 109 9.29 8.38 3.16
N ASN A 110 10.04 8.66 2.10
CA ASN A 110 10.83 9.88 2.03
C ASN A 110 9.90 11.10 2.06
N ASN A 111 8.90 11.15 1.18
CA ASN A 111 8.06 12.32 0.96
C ASN A 111 7.11 12.64 2.12
N HIS A 112 6.58 11.61 2.79
CA HIS A 112 5.69 11.74 3.94
C HIS A 112 6.39 12.03 5.26
N GLY A 113 7.73 11.95 5.32
CA GLY A 113 8.43 12.23 6.57
C GLY A 113 8.08 11.22 7.65
N GLN A 114 7.41 11.69 8.70
CA GLN A 114 7.05 10.91 9.89
C GLN A 114 5.54 10.64 10.00
N ASP A 115 4.78 10.83 8.91
CA ASP A 115 3.33 10.54 8.90
C ASP A 115 3.05 9.07 9.28
N SER A 116 1.99 8.84 10.06
CA SER A 116 1.61 7.48 10.46
C SER A 116 1.18 6.63 9.26
N LEU A 117 1.40 5.32 9.33
CA LEU A 117 0.86 4.38 8.36
C LEU A 117 -0.67 4.26 8.44
N PRO A 118 -1.36 3.95 7.33
CA PRO A 118 -0.81 3.85 5.98
C PRO A 118 -0.45 5.23 5.43
N LEU A 119 0.67 5.32 4.70
CA LEU A 119 0.97 6.50 3.89
C LEU A 119 -0.08 6.63 2.79
N PHE A 120 -0.51 7.86 2.50
CA PHE A 120 -1.67 8.10 1.65
C PHE A 120 -1.36 9.15 0.58
N ASP A 121 -1.25 8.69 -0.66
CA ASP A 121 -1.13 9.53 -1.85
C ASP A 121 -2.48 9.62 -2.55
N ASN A 122 -2.97 10.85 -2.80
CA ASN A 122 -4.16 11.09 -3.60
C ASN A 122 -3.87 11.91 -4.85
N TYR A 123 -3.60 11.25 -5.96
CA TYR A 123 -3.33 11.91 -7.24
C TYR A 123 -4.59 12.47 -7.93
N CYS A 124 -5.78 12.28 -7.36
CA CYS A 124 -6.99 12.99 -7.79
C CYS A 124 -7.05 14.41 -7.21
N ASP A 125 -6.28 14.70 -6.17
CA ASP A 125 -6.21 16.02 -5.54
C ASP A 125 -4.99 16.79 -6.06
N PRO A 126 -5.20 17.85 -6.87
CA PRO A 126 -4.09 18.66 -7.39
C PRO A 126 -3.38 19.48 -6.30
N SER A 127 -3.95 19.57 -5.10
CA SER A 127 -3.34 20.22 -3.94
C SER A 127 -2.50 19.26 -3.08
N SER A 128 -2.41 17.97 -3.45
CA SER A 128 -1.54 17.01 -2.77
C SER A 128 -0.06 17.45 -2.89
N TYR A 129 0.47 17.98 -1.79
CA TYR A 129 1.85 18.45 -1.69
C TYR A 129 2.59 17.77 -0.54
N TYR A 130 3.79 17.30 -0.81
CA TYR A 130 4.67 16.71 0.20
C TYR A 130 5.49 17.80 0.89
N GLY A 131 4.96 18.34 1.99
CA GLY A 131 5.66 19.36 2.79
C GLY A 131 6.71 18.83 3.78
N ASN A 132 6.78 17.51 3.97
CA ASN A 132 7.48 16.89 5.11
C ASN A 132 8.62 15.94 4.72
N SER A 133 9.17 16.08 3.52
CA SER A 133 10.18 15.14 3.01
C SER A 133 11.38 14.99 3.95
N ARG A 134 11.78 13.75 4.26
CA ARG A 134 12.95 13.44 5.10
C ARG A 134 14.24 14.03 4.51
N SER A 135 14.39 13.95 3.20
CA SER A 135 15.55 14.48 2.48
C SER A 135 15.67 16.01 2.52
N LEU A 136 14.63 16.74 2.91
CA LEU A 136 14.66 18.20 3.07
C LEU A 136 15.09 18.66 4.47
N ARG A 137 15.31 17.73 5.42
CA ARG A 137 15.67 18.03 6.81
C ARG A 137 17.19 17.97 7.07
N HIS A 138 18.00 17.83 6.02
CA HIS A 138 19.46 17.73 6.08
C HIS A 138 20.15 18.90 5.37
#